data_AF-A0A960X0G9-F1
#
_entry.id   AF-A0A960X0G9-F1
#
_cell.length_a   1.000
_cell.length_b   1.000
_cell.length_c   1.000
_cell.angle_alpha   90.00
_cell.angle_beta   90.00
_cell.angle_gamma   90.00
#
_symmetry.space_group_name_H-M   'P 1'
#
loop_
_entity.id
_entity.type
_entity.pdbx_description
1 polymer ?
#
loop_
_entity_poly.entity_id
_entity_poly.type
_entity_poly.pdbx_seq_one_letter_code
_entity_poly.pdbx_strand_id
1 'polypeptide(L)'
;MEYQLPKTAKKLRAKVGLDDGGAIRGGKTTPAEVKFAVYTTPPPAKASSPGGSSSGEPAFDPTNLSPQKVPADHLIVADDLEVTVWATTPMLFNPTNMDTDSAGRIWVNEGVNYRRHATRRAEGDRVVILEDKDGDGQADSTHTFVQDNELEAPLGIAVMDNQIIVSQPPSLIVYTDVDRNLRFDPSIDTRKDLLTGFNGRQHDHSLHAVTAGPDGKWYINQGNTGAKFTTADGKTYSIGGPYQGGGGVFYNDNFKL
;
A
#
# COMPACT_ATOMS: atom_id res chain seq x y z
N MET A 1 -19.63 14.51 2.03
CA MET A 1 -20.78 14.61 1.10
C MET A 1 -21.26 16.04 1.16
N GLU A 2 -21.30 16.73 0.03
CA GLU A 2 -21.84 18.08 -0.10
C GLU A 2 -23.16 18.00 -0.89
N TYR A 3 -24.15 18.78 -0.49
CA TYR A 3 -25.45 18.83 -1.16
C TYR A 3 -25.93 20.27 -1.26
N GLN A 4 -26.20 20.73 -2.49
CA GLN A 4 -26.80 22.05 -2.69
C GLN A 4 -28.28 22.00 -2.31
N LEU A 5 -28.64 22.68 -1.22
CA LEU A 5 -30.02 22.74 -0.76
C LEU A 5 -30.85 23.68 -1.66
N PRO A 6 -32.10 23.31 -2.02
CA PRO A 6 -33.03 24.24 -2.65
C PRO A 6 -33.25 25.48 -1.77
N LYS A 7 -33.38 26.66 -2.39
CA LYS A 7 -33.56 27.94 -1.67
C LYS A 7 -34.78 27.96 -0.73
N THR A 8 -35.76 27.08 -0.96
CA THR A 8 -36.98 26.94 -0.16
C THR A 8 -36.85 25.95 1.00
N ALA A 9 -35.74 25.22 1.10
CA ALA A 9 -35.55 24.22 2.15
C ALA A 9 -35.52 24.88 3.54
N LYS A 10 -36.36 24.36 4.45
CA LYS A 10 -36.44 24.82 5.84
C LYS A 10 -35.98 23.78 6.85
N LYS A 11 -35.75 22.54 6.42
CA LYS A 11 -35.40 21.40 7.28
C LYS A 11 -34.57 20.38 6.52
N LEU A 12 -33.55 19.83 7.19
CA LEU A 12 -32.81 18.66 6.76
C LEU A 12 -33.23 17.45 7.60
N ARG A 13 -33.44 16.30 6.98
CA ARG A 13 -33.61 15.01 7.67
C ARG A 13 -32.67 14.01 7.02
N ALA A 14 -31.79 13.41 7.80
CA ALA A 14 -30.88 12.37 7.34
C ALA A 14 -31.23 11.05 8.03
N LYS A 15 -31.06 9.93 7.31
CA LYS A 15 -31.10 8.58 7.86
C LYS A 15 -29.70 7.99 7.68
N VAL A 16 -29.17 7.42 8.74
CA VAL A 16 -27.84 6.79 8.76
C VAL A 16 -28.02 5.33 9.14
N GLY A 17 -27.22 4.46 8.52
CA GLY A 17 -27.10 3.05 8.87
C GLY A 17 -25.70 2.79 9.40
N LEU A 18 -25.61 2.02 10.47
CA LEU A 18 -24.34 1.47 10.94
C LEU A 18 -24.32 0.01 10.53
N ASP A 19 -23.20 -0.42 9.96
CA ASP A 19 -22.97 -1.84 9.70
C ASP A 19 -22.51 -2.53 11.00
N ASP A 20 -23.06 -3.72 11.25
CA ASP A 20 -22.79 -4.48 12.47
C ASP A 20 -21.33 -4.96 12.54
N GLY A 21 -20.63 -5.12 11.41
CA GLY A 21 -19.25 -5.57 11.36
C GLY A 21 -18.24 -4.63 12.04
N GLY A 22 -18.59 -3.34 12.19
CA GLY A 22 -17.80 -2.37 12.96
C GLY A 22 -18.30 -2.15 14.39
N ALA A 23 -19.62 -2.24 14.59
CA ALA A 23 -20.28 -1.95 15.86
C ALA A 23 -20.27 -3.15 16.82
N ILE A 24 -20.13 -4.38 16.32
CA ILE A 24 -20.20 -5.61 17.10
C ILE A 24 -18.97 -6.48 16.80
N ARG A 25 -18.15 -6.78 17.82
CA ARG A 25 -17.04 -7.74 17.72
C ARG A 25 -17.19 -8.80 18.80
N GLY A 26 -17.22 -10.07 18.39
CA GLY A 26 -17.39 -11.19 19.30
C GLY A 26 -18.70 -11.16 20.08
N GLY A 27 -19.80 -10.73 19.45
CA GLY A 27 -21.12 -10.62 20.07
C GLY A 27 -21.28 -9.49 21.08
N LYS A 28 -20.28 -8.60 21.22
CA LYS A 28 -20.32 -7.43 22.10
C LYS A 28 -20.25 -6.15 21.29
N THR A 29 -20.96 -5.13 21.75
CA THR A 29 -20.84 -3.79 21.20
C THR A 29 -19.44 -3.24 21.46
N THR A 30 -18.83 -2.66 20.43
CA THR A 30 -17.53 -2.00 20.53
C THR A 30 -17.72 -0.57 21.06
N PRO A 31 -16.67 0.07 21.62
CA PRO A 31 -16.72 1.50 21.96
C PRO A 31 -16.67 2.41 20.72
N ALA A 32 -16.96 1.89 19.53
CA ALA A 32 -16.94 2.66 18.30
C ALA A 32 -18.03 3.74 18.34
N GLU A 33 -17.62 5.00 18.22
CA GLU A 33 -18.53 6.14 18.09
C GLU A 33 -18.53 6.65 16.65
N VAL A 34 -19.73 6.95 16.13
CA VAL A 34 -19.87 7.70 14.88
C VAL A 34 -20.45 9.08 15.18
N LYS A 35 -19.72 10.13 14.79
CA LYS A 35 -20.14 11.52 14.96
C LYS A 35 -20.48 12.11 13.60
N PHE A 36 -21.75 12.50 13.44
CA PHE A 36 -22.22 13.24 12.29
C PHE A 36 -22.24 14.73 12.63
N ALA A 37 -21.54 15.54 11.84
CA ALA A 37 -21.55 16.99 11.97
C ALA A 37 -22.13 17.61 10.69
N VAL A 38 -23.05 18.56 10.87
CA VAL A 38 -23.70 19.29 9.77
C VAL A 38 -23.21 20.72 9.81
N TYR A 39 -22.73 21.22 8.67
CA TYR A 39 -22.22 22.58 8.54
C TYR A 39 -23.00 23.32 7.47
N THR A 40 -23.29 24.59 7.71
CA THR A 40 -23.91 25.51 6.72
C THR A 40 -22.86 26.27 5.90
N THR A 41 -21.59 26.07 6.23
CA THR A 41 -20.40 26.55 5.53
C THR A 41 -19.42 25.37 5.39
N PRO A 42 -18.35 25.48 4.59
CA PRO A 42 -17.31 24.44 4.58
C PRO A 42 -16.87 24.12 6.01
N PRO A 43 -16.74 22.83 6.39
CA PRO A 43 -16.33 22.46 7.72
C PRO A 43 -14.95 23.08 8.03
N PRO A 44 -14.67 23.45 9.29
CA PRO A 44 -13.30 23.77 9.66
C PRO A 44 -12.42 22.60 9.26
N ALA A 45 -11.29 22.87 8.62
CA ALA A 45 -10.33 21.83 8.26
C ALA A 45 -10.10 21.00 9.53
N LYS A 46 -10.57 19.75 9.54
CA LYS A 46 -10.19 18.84 10.61
C LYS A 46 -8.68 18.85 10.58
N ALA A 47 -8.05 19.09 11.73
CA ALA A 47 -6.70 18.58 11.92
C ALA A 47 -6.79 17.11 11.50
N SER A 48 -6.20 16.79 10.36
CA SER A 48 -5.86 15.42 10.01
C SER A 48 -5.29 14.86 11.30
N SER A 49 -5.96 13.89 11.93
CA SER A 49 -5.31 13.17 13.02
C SER A 49 -3.95 12.80 12.44
N PRO A 50 -2.84 13.32 12.98
CA PRO A 50 -1.54 12.86 12.54
C PRO A 50 -1.65 11.35 12.71
N GLY A 51 -1.42 10.59 11.65
CA GLY A 51 -1.14 9.17 11.81
C GLY A 51 0.03 9.15 12.78
N GLY A 52 -0.27 8.91 14.06
CA GLY A 52 0.67 9.17 15.13
C GLY A 52 1.83 8.24 14.91
N SER A 53 2.96 8.80 14.47
CA SER A 53 4.25 8.14 14.67
C SER A 53 4.34 7.99 16.18
N SER A 54 4.23 6.78 16.70
CA SER A 54 4.53 6.55 18.11
C SER A 54 6.02 6.72 18.27
N SER A 55 6.44 7.92 18.65
CA SER A 55 7.80 8.17 19.13
C SER A 55 7.99 7.32 20.39
N GLY A 56 8.57 6.12 20.23
CA GLY A 56 8.77 5.17 21.33
C GLY A 56 8.61 3.69 20.98
N GLU A 57 8.21 3.32 19.76
CA GLU A 57 8.34 1.92 19.37
C GLU A 57 9.80 1.52 19.15
N PRO A 58 10.20 0.32 19.60
CA PRO A 58 11.55 -0.17 19.37
C PRO A 58 11.79 -0.31 17.86
N ALA A 59 13.03 -0.02 17.48
CA ALA A 59 13.53 -0.32 16.14
C ALA A 59 13.22 -1.78 15.79
N PHE A 60 12.92 -2.02 14.52
CA PHE A 60 12.66 -3.34 14.00
C PHE A 60 13.91 -4.20 14.10
N ASP A 61 13.83 -5.30 14.84
CA ASP A 61 14.88 -6.30 14.96
C ASP A 61 14.50 -7.56 14.14
N PRO A 62 15.07 -7.75 12.94
CA PRO A 62 14.79 -8.94 12.12
C PRO A 62 15.36 -10.24 12.71
N THR A 63 16.28 -10.16 13.67
CA THR A 63 17.01 -11.34 14.21
C THR A 63 16.26 -12.03 15.34
N ASN A 64 15.24 -11.37 15.90
CA ASN A 64 14.50 -11.84 17.07
C ASN A 64 13.02 -12.06 16.77
N LEU A 65 12.72 -12.68 15.62
CA LEU A 65 11.36 -12.98 15.20
C LEU A 65 11.25 -14.46 14.81
N SER A 66 10.35 -15.17 15.47
CA SER A 66 9.91 -16.50 15.04
C SER A 66 8.66 -16.36 14.16
N PRO A 67 8.55 -17.11 13.05
CA PRO A 67 7.36 -17.06 12.22
C PRO A 67 6.14 -17.55 13.00
N GLN A 68 5.07 -16.75 13.00
CA GLN A 68 3.76 -17.19 13.46
C GLN A 68 3.01 -17.79 12.26
N LYS A 69 2.83 -19.11 12.27
CA LYS A 69 2.21 -19.83 11.16
C LYS A 69 0.78 -20.21 11.51
N VAL A 70 -0.13 -20.06 10.55
CA VAL A 70 -1.38 -20.82 10.53
C VAL A 70 -1.05 -22.17 9.88
N PRO A 71 -1.32 -23.31 10.53
CA PRO A 71 -1.14 -24.62 9.91
C PRO A 71 -1.89 -24.72 8.58
N ALA A 72 -1.24 -25.27 7.55
CA ALA A 72 -1.81 -25.32 6.20
C ALA A 72 -3.07 -26.20 6.13
N ASP A 73 -3.14 -27.23 6.97
CA ASP A 73 -4.29 -28.13 7.12
C ASP A 73 -5.52 -27.45 7.77
N HIS A 74 -5.40 -26.21 8.23
CA HIS A 74 -6.55 -25.39 8.64
C HIS A 74 -7.23 -24.68 7.46
N LEU A 75 -6.62 -24.67 6.27
CA LEU A 75 -7.19 -24.07 5.06
C LEU A 75 -8.00 -25.12 4.30
N ILE A 76 -9.23 -24.77 3.94
CA ILE A 76 -10.09 -25.62 3.10
C ILE A 76 -9.75 -25.35 1.65
N VAL A 77 -9.37 -26.40 0.92
CA VAL A 77 -9.03 -26.35 -0.51
C VAL A 77 -9.82 -27.39 -1.28
N ALA A 78 -9.88 -27.25 -2.60
CA ALA A 78 -10.50 -28.27 -3.47
C ALA A 78 -9.66 -29.57 -3.46
N ASP A 79 -10.31 -30.70 -3.76
CA ASP A 79 -9.69 -32.03 -3.68
C ASP A 79 -8.47 -32.21 -4.61
N ASP A 80 -8.35 -31.38 -5.65
CA ASP A 80 -7.27 -31.38 -6.65
C ASP A 80 -6.20 -30.32 -6.41
N LEU A 81 -6.22 -29.64 -5.25
CA LEU A 81 -5.26 -28.61 -4.86
C LEU A 81 -4.58 -28.95 -3.53
N GLU A 82 -3.35 -28.48 -3.37
CA GLU A 82 -2.61 -28.51 -2.10
C GLU A 82 -2.21 -27.10 -1.67
N VAL A 83 -2.00 -26.92 -0.37
CA VAL A 83 -1.39 -25.71 0.19
C VAL A 83 -0.21 -26.10 1.05
N THR A 84 0.96 -25.57 0.70
CA THR A 84 2.21 -25.75 1.41
C THR A 84 2.79 -24.39 1.79
N VAL A 85 3.70 -24.38 2.77
CA VAL A 85 4.39 -23.16 3.18
C VAL A 85 5.64 -23.00 2.31
N TRP A 86 5.62 -22.02 1.40
CA TRP A 86 6.75 -21.77 0.49
C TRP A 86 7.90 -20.98 1.15
N ALA A 87 7.60 -19.91 1.90
CA ALA A 87 8.60 -19.09 2.59
C ALA A 87 8.08 -18.53 3.91
N THR A 88 8.98 -18.33 4.88
CA THR A 88 8.64 -17.75 6.20
C THR A 88 9.70 -16.75 6.65
N THR A 89 9.34 -15.87 7.60
CA THR A 89 10.31 -15.13 8.41
C THR A 89 11.42 -16.07 8.93
N PRO A 90 12.71 -15.74 8.79
CA PRO A 90 13.27 -14.42 8.47
C PRO A 90 13.53 -14.10 6.99
N MET A 91 13.02 -14.91 6.04
CA MET A 91 13.25 -14.66 4.61
C MET A 91 12.58 -13.39 4.09
N LEU A 92 11.47 -13.02 4.71
CA LEU A 92 10.67 -11.83 4.43
C LEU A 92 9.94 -11.38 5.69
N PHE A 93 9.52 -10.11 5.70
CA PHE A 93 8.78 -9.52 6.80
C PHE A 93 7.61 -8.66 6.32
N ASN A 94 6.42 -8.91 6.89
CA ASN A 94 5.20 -8.13 6.64
C ASN A 94 4.92 -7.84 5.14
N PRO A 95 4.73 -8.89 4.32
CA PRO A 95 4.51 -8.72 2.88
C PRO A 95 3.25 -7.89 2.59
N THR A 96 3.37 -6.88 1.73
CA THR A 96 2.25 -6.02 1.31
C THR A 96 1.78 -6.32 -0.11
N ASN A 97 2.70 -6.71 -1.00
CA ASN A 97 2.42 -7.12 -2.37
C ASN A 97 3.57 -7.98 -2.92
N MET A 98 3.33 -8.75 -3.97
CA MET A 98 4.34 -9.60 -4.62
C MET A 98 4.12 -9.72 -6.13
N ASP A 99 5.20 -10.00 -6.86
CA ASP A 99 5.16 -10.38 -8.28
C ASP A 99 6.20 -11.48 -8.58
N THR A 100 6.05 -12.16 -9.71
CA THR A 100 6.96 -13.23 -10.16
C THR A 100 7.68 -12.81 -11.42
N ASP A 101 8.99 -12.98 -11.47
CA ASP A 101 9.75 -12.68 -12.69
C ASP A 101 9.88 -13.90 -13.63
N SER A 102 10.50 -13.68 -14.79
CA SER A 102 10.68 -14.72 -15.82
C SER A 102 11.59 -15.88 -15.39
N ALA A 103 12.36 -15.73 -14.30
CA ALA A 103 13.18 -16.79 -13.73
C ALA A 103 12.43 -17.59 -12.64
N GLY A 104 11.18 -17.23 -12.33
CA GLY A 104 10.39 -17.88 -11.28
C GLY A 104 10.68 -17.35 -9.87
N ARG A 105 11.45 -16.26 -9.73
CA ARG A 105 11.74 -15.65 -8.42
C ARG A 105 10.55 -14.82 -7.97
N ILE A 106 10.29 -14.82 -6.65
CA ILE A 106 9.21 -14.05 -6.04
C ILE A 106 9.78 -12.76 -5.46
N TRP A 107 9.30 -11.63 -5.98
CA TRP A 107 9.64 -10.30 -5.51
C TRP A 107 8.57 -9.82 -4.55
N VAL A 108 8.97 -9.34 -3.38
CA VAL A 108 8.05 -8.98 -2.29
C VAL A 108 8.34 -7.58 -1.79
N ASN A 109 7.30 -6.76 -1.75
CA ASN A 109 7.29 -5.52 -0.99
C ASN A 109 7.10 -5.83 0.50
N GLU A 110 7.97 -5.31 1.35
CA GLU A 110 7.79 -5.34 2.81
C GLU A 110 7.09 -4.06 3.31
N GLY A 111 6.30 -4.18 4.38
CA GLY A 111 5.63 -3.04 5.02
C GLY A 111 5.90 -2.92 6.51
N VAL A 112 7.16 -3.05 6.94
CA VAL A 112 7.52 -2.96 8.37
C VAL A 112 7.19 -1.58 8.94
N ASN A 113 7.25 -0.53 8.12
CA ASN A 113 6.93 0.83 8.54
C ASN A 113 5.44 1.18 8.46
N TYR A 114 4.51 0.23 8.40
CA TYR A 114 3.10 0.58 8.18
C TYR A 114 2.46 1.42 9.32
N ARG A 115 1.91 2.59 8.97
CA ARG A 115 1.09 3.47 9.86
C ARG A 115 1.80 3.90 11.15
N ARG A 116 1.34 3.41 12.30
CA ARG A 116 1.91 3.74 13.62
C ARG A 116 3.37 3.32 13.72
N HIS A 117 3.78 2.39 12.87
CA HIS A 117 5.12 1.83 12.77
C HIS A 117 6.05 2.62 11.81
N ALA A 118 5.65 3.80 11.31
CA ALA A 118 6.35 4.58 10.26
C ALA A 118 7.87 4.77 10.42
N THR A 119 8.41 4.59 11.62
CA THR A 119 9.82 4.81 11.93
C THR A 119 10.52 3.58 12.50
N ARG A 120 9.96 2.37 12.37
CA ARG A 120 10.58 1.16 12.96
C ARG A 120 11.85 0.74 12.21
N ARG A 121 11.93 1.04 10.92
CA ARG A 121 13.09 0.81 10.05
C ARG A 121 13.50 2.13 9.43
N ALA A 122 14.57 2.74 9.95
CA ALA A 122 14.93 4.12 9.65
C ALA A 122 15.39 4.32 8.20
N GLU A 123 15.86 3.26 7.55
CA GLU A 123 16.34 3.24 6.17
C GLU A 123 15.21 3.02 5.15
N GLY A 124 13.96 2.97 5.61
CA GLY A 124 12.78 2.67 4.79
C GLY A 124 12.53 1.17 4.61
N ASP A 125 11.37 0.87 4.04
CA ASP A 125 10.97 -0.49 3.68
C ASP A 125 11.74 -1.00 2.44
N ARG A 126 11.55 -2.28 2.12
CA ARG A 126 12.38 -3.00 1.17
C ARG A 126 11.56 -3.72 0.12
N VAL A 127 12.18 -3.92 -1.03
CA VAL A 127 11.82 -5.00 -1.96
C VAL A 127 12.84 -6.11 -1.78
N VAL A 128 12.35 -7.32 -1.51
CA VAL A 128 13.18 -8.53 -1.37
C VAL A 128 12.86 -9.52 -2.48
N ILE A 129 13.85 -10.34 -2.85
CA ILE A 129 13.73 -11.37 -3.88
C ILE A 129 13.97 -12.72 -3.20
N LEU A 130 13.01 -13.63 -3.35
CA LEU A 130 13.08 -15.00 -2.88
C LEU A 130 13.20 -15.95 -4.08
N GLU A 131 13.99 -16.99 -3.91
CA GLU A 131 14.29 -17.96 -4.96
C GLU A 131 14.24 -19.38 -4.40
N ASP A 132 13.55 -20.25 -5.12
CA ASP A 132 13.61 -21.72 -5.03
C ASP A 132 14.59 -22.19 -6.11
N LYS A 133 15.75 -22.70 -5.70
CA LYS A 133 16.88 -23.02 -6.58
C LYS A 133 16.87 -24.47 -7.03
N ASP A 134 16.28 -25.36 -6.24
CA ASP A 134 16.22 -26.78 -6.54
C ASP A 134 14.85 -27.27 -7.04
N GLY A 135 13.85 -26.39 -7.03
CA GLY A 135 12.52 -26.63 -7.56
C GLY A 135 11.69 -27.55 -6.68
N ASP A 136 12.00 -27.64 -5.38
CA ASP A 136 11.29 -28.49 -4.44
C ASP A 136 9.98 -27.88 -3.92
N GLY A 137 9.66 -26.64 -4.32
CA GLY A 137 8.48 -25.92 -3.87
C GLY A 137 8.69 -25.20 -2.54
N GLN A 138 9.94 -24.89 -2.17
CA GLN A 138 10.31 -24.07 -1.02
C GLN A 138 11.35 -23.02 -1.41
N ALA A 139 11.29 -21.85 -0.77
CA ALA A 139 12.31 -20.84 -0.99
C ALA A 139 13.62 -21.21 -0.28
N ASP A 140 14.73 -21.20 -1.01
CA ASP A 140 16.07 -21.49 -0.51
C ASP A 140 16.83 -20.25 -0.06
N SER A 141 16.55 -19.12 -0.69
CA SER A 141 17.31 -17.89 -0.44
C SER A 141 16.47 -16.64 -0.57
N THR A 142 16.93 -15.60 0.11
CA THR A 142 16.38 -14.25 0.03
C THR A 142 17.52 -13.25 -0.05
N HIS A 143 17.31 -12.14 -0.75
CA HIS A 143 18.15 -10.96 -0.66
C HIS A 143 17.33 -9.69 -0.91
N THR A 144 17.85 -8.55 -0.44
CA THR A 144 17.22 -7.24 -0.71
C THR A 144 17.64 -6.75 -2.08
N PHE A 145 16.66 -6.45 -2.94
CA PHE A 145 16.90 -5.72 -4.17
C PHE A 145 17.16 -4.25 -3.87
N VAL A 146 16.21 -3.58 -3.20
CA VAL A 146 16.31 -2.17 -2.83
C VAL A 146 15.76 -1.94 -1.43
N GLN A 147 16.41 -1.04 -0.71
CA GLN A 147 15.92 -0.43 0.53
C GLN A 147 15.99 1.09 0.35
N ASP A 148 14.86 1.76 0.48
CA ASP A 148 14.74 3.18 0.13
C ASP A 148 13.79 3.87 1.12
N ASN A 149 14.19 5.03 1.64
CA ASN A 149 13.40 5.85 2.56
C ASN A 149 12.06 6.31 1.97
N GLU A 150 11.92 6.33 0.64
CA GLU A 150 10.62 6.58 0.04
C GLU A 150 9.64 5.44 0.27
N LEU A 151 10.13 4.20 0.40
CA LEU A 151 9.31 3.02 0.64
C LEU A 151 8.86 2.99 2.09
N GLU A 152 7.56 3.07 2.29
CA GLU A 152 6.91 2.98 3.59
C GLU A 152 5.60 2.22 3.44
N ALA A 153 5.70 0.90 3.53
CA ALA A 153 4.65 -0.05 3.15
C ALA A 153 4.12 0.14 1.72
N PRO A 154 4.98 0.03 0.68
CA PRO A 154 4.54 0.09 -0.72
C PRO A 154 3.51 -1.00 -1.03
N LEU A 155 2.44 -0.67 -1.75
CA LEU A 155 1.23 -1.51 -1.85
C LEU A 155 1.03 -2.16 -3.22
N GLY A 156 1.99 -2.00 -4.13
CA GLY A 156 2.00 -2.63 -5.44
C GLY A 156 3.41 -2.83 -5.96
N ILE A 157 3.63 -3.93 -6.67
CA ILE A 157 4.87 -4.23 -7.38
C ILE A 157 4.53 -4.90 -8.72
N ALA A 158 5.28 -4.55 -9.76
CA ALA A 158 5.32 -5.28 -11.01
C ALA A 158 6.77 -5.40 -11.49
N VAL A 159 7.18 -6.58 -11.92
CA VAL A 159 8.53 -6.88 -12.39
C VAL A 159 8.47 -7.25 -13.86
N MET A 160 9.13 -6.44 -14.69
CA MET A 160 9.19 -6.66 -16.12
C MET A 160 10.60 -6.46 -16.64
N ASP A 161 11.22 -7.56 -17.09
CA ASP A 161 12.62 -7.60 -17.50
C ASP A 161 13.54 -7.03 -16.41
N ASN A 162 14.16 -5.87 -16.65
CA ASN A 162 15.03 -5.21 -15.67
C ASN A 162 14.38 -3.99 -15.00
N GLN A 163 13.07 -3.81 -15.15
CA GLN A 163 12.30 -2.73 -14.54
C GLN A 163 11.39 -3.26 -13.42
N ILE A 164 11.53 -2.65 -12.25
CA ILE A 164 10.75 -2.95 -11.05
C ILE A 164 9.90 -1.72 -10.75
N ILE A 165 8.61 -1.84 -10.96
CA ILE A 165 7.64 -0.76 -10.77
C ILE A 165 7.02 -0.94 -9.39
N VAL A 166 7.11 0.07 -8.54
CA VAL A 166 6.63 0.04 -7.16
C VAL A 166 5.63 1.17 -6.92
N SER A 167 4.47 0.81 -6.39
CA SER A 167 3.44 1.75 -5.98
C SER A 167 3.68 2.21 -4.54
N GLN A 168 4.16 3.45 -4.40
CA GLN A 168 4.48 4.07 -3.11
C GLN A 168 4.08 5.54 -3.18
N PRO A 169 2.87 5.94 -2.75
CA PRO A 169 2.47 7.33 -2.84
C PRO A 169 3.50 8.23 -2.13
N PRO A 170 3.86 9.39 -2.71
CA PRO A 170 3.15 10.05 -3.79
C PRO A 170 3.47 9.55 -5.20
N SER A 171 4.33 8.55 -5.37
CA SER A 171 4.91 8.19 -6.65
C SER A 171 4.62 6.74 -7.08
N LEU A 172 4.47 6.55 -8.38
CA LEU A 172 4.66 5.26 -9.03
C LEU A 172 6.13 5.20 -9.44
N ILE A 173 6.95 4.51 -8.67
CA ILE A 173 8.39 4.48 -8.81
C ILE A 173 8.78 3.39 -9.80
N VAL A 174 9.81 3.63 -10.61
CA VAL A 174 10.45 2.63 -11.46
C VAL A 174 11.92 2.59 -11.10
N TYR A 175 12.36 1.46 -10.56
CA TYR A 175 13.77 1.10 -10.46
C TYR A 175 14.16 0.33 -11.72
N THR A 176 15.31 0.62 -12.30
CA THR A 176 15.86 -0.11 -13.46
C THR A 176 17.22 -0.67 -13.07
N ASP A 177 17.33 -2.00 -13.02
CA ASP A 177 18.55 -2.77 -12.78
C ASP A 177 19.37 -2.84 -14.07
N VAL A 178 20.32 -1.92 -14.22
CA VAL A 178 21.06 -1.67 -15.46
C VAL A 178 22.05 -2.80 -15.74
N ASP A 179 22.76 -3.27 -14.71
CA ASP A 179 23.73 -4.35 -14.84
C ASP A 179 23.13 -5.75 -14.63
N ARG A 180 21.83 -5.83 -14.29
CA ARG A 180 21.03 -7.05 -14.16
C ARG A 180 21.55 -7.97 -13.05
N ASN A 181 22.07 -7.40 -11.98
CA ASN A 181 22.66 -8.14 -10.87
C ASN A 181 21.67 -8.44 -9.72
N LEU A 182 20.41 -8.01 -9.86
CA LEU A 182 19.33 -8.18 -8.86
C LEU A 182 19.54 -7.41 -7.57
N ARG A 183 20.31 -6.32 -7.62
CA ARG A 183 20.58 -5.45 -6.49
C ARG A 183 20.69 -4.02 -6.96
N PHE A 184 19.83 -3.17 -6.41
CA PHE A 184 19.83 -1.76 -6.73
C PHE A 184 21.09 -1.06 -6.17
N ASP A 185 21.94 -0.57 -7.07
CA ASP A 185 23.07 0.30 -6.77
C ASP A 185 22.86 1.66 -7.48
N PRO A 186 22.58 2.76 -6.75
CA PRO A 186 22.32 4.06 -7.37
C PRO A 186 23.52 4.65 -8.15
N SER A 187 24.72 4.06 -8.08
CA SER A 187 25.87 4.43 -8.93
C SER A 187 25.84 3.80 -10.32
N ILE A 188 25.04 2.76 -10.53
CA ILE A 188 24.90 1.99 -11.78
C ILE A 188 23.46 2.05 -12.30
N ASP A 189 22.50 1.92 -11.39
CA ASP A 189 21.07 1.79 -11.66
C ASP A 189 20.34 3.12 -11.65
N THR A 190 19.09 3.10 -12.15
CA THR A 190 18.27 4.30 -12.22
C THR A 190 16.95 4.14 -11.45
N ARG A 191 16.54 5.22 -10.78
CA ARG A 191 15.24 5.37 -10.14
C ARG A 191 14.53 6.57 -10.75
N LYS A 192 13.30 6.38 -11.21
CA LYS A 192 12.45 7.47 -11.72
C LYS A 192 11.04 7.36 -11.16
N ASP A 193 10.39 8.49 -10.95
CA ASP A 193 8.96 8.52 -10.69
C ASP A 193 8.25 8.56 -12.04
N LEU A 194 7.61 7.45 -12.43
CA LEU A 194 6.85 7.36 -13.68
C LEU A 194 5.65 8.31 -13.66
N LEU A 195 4.98 8.38 -12.51
CA LEU A 195 3.92 9.33 -12.20
C LEU A 195 4.07 9.76 -10.74
N THR A 196 3.75 11.01 -10.43
CA THR A 196 3.76 11.51 -9.05
C THR A 196 2.57 12.44 -8.79
N GLY A 197 2.10 12.46 -7.55
CA GLY A 197 0.94 13.24 -7.09
C GLY A 197 -0.21 12.38 -6.57
N PHE A 198 0.04 11.11 -6.25
CA PHE A 198 -0.92 10.24 -5.57
C PHE A 198 -1.00 10.60 -4.08
N ASN A 199 -2.20 10.66 -3.51
CA ASN A 199 -2.35 10.95 -2.08
C ASN A 199 -2.39 9.67 -1.24
N GLY A 200 -2.09 9.84 0.05
CA GLY A 200 -2.17 8.78 1.04
C GLY A 200 -0.91 7.94 1.12
N ARG A 201 0.27 8.57 1.31
CA ARG A 201 1.62 7.94 1.37
C ARG A 201 1.71 6.62 2.16
N GLN A 202 0.83 6.43 3.13
CA GLN A 202 0.75 5.25 3.99
C GLN A 202 -0.70 4.84 4.23
N HIS A 203 -1.54 4.85 3.18
CA HIS A 203 -2.98 4.60 3.30
C HIS A 203 -3.40 3.38 2.48
N ASP A 204 -4.21 2.50 3.08
CA ASP A 204 -4.87 1.32 2.49
C ASP A 204 -5.89 1.63 1.38
N HIS A 205 -6.08 2.91 1.05
CA HIS A 205 -6.98 3.39 0.00
C HIS A 205 -6.20 4.21 -1.05
N SER A 206 -4.88 4.08 -1.08
CA SER A 206 -3.99 4.87 -1.94
C SER A 206 -3.65 4.13 -3.22
N LEU A 207 -2.44 4.35 -3.75
CA LEU A 207 -1.92 3.70 -4.96
C LEU A 207 -1.50 2.28 -4.61
N HIS A 208 -2.09 1.28 -5.26
CA HIS A 208 -1.92 -0.15 -4.94
C HIS A 208 -1.35 -0.91 -6.14
N ALA A 209 -1.92 -2.07 -6.48
CA ALA A 209 -1.47 -2.96 -7.53
C ALA A 209 -1.18 -2.21 -8.83
N VAL A 210 -0.03 -2.58 -9.40
CA VAL A 210 0.39 -2.23 -10.74
C VAL A 210 0.59 -3.54 -11.49
N THR A 211 0.15 -3.62 -12.74
CA THR A 211 0.37 -4.80 -13.59
C THR A 211 0.50 -4.38 -15.04
N ALA A 212 1.24 -5.15 -15.82
CA ALA A 212 1.31 -4.95 -17.26
C ALA A 212 0.19 -5.71 -17.98
N GLY A 213 -0.49 -5.04 -18.91
CA GLY A 213 -1.43 -5.68 -19.81
C GLY A 213 -0.76 -6.19 -21.09
N PRO A 214 -1.39 -7.15 -21.80
CA PRO A 214 -0.89 -7.66 -23.08
C PRO A 214 -0.90 -6.62 -24.20
N ASP A 215 -1.52 -5.45 -23.98
CA ASP A 215 -1.52 -4.30 -24.88
C ASP A 215 -0.32 -3.36 -24.68
N GLY A 216 0.63 -3.73 -23.83
CA GLY A 216 1.84 -2.96 -23.55
C GLY A 216 1.61 -1.76 -22.64
N LYS A 217 0.53 -1.74 -21.85
CA LYS A 217 0.22 -0.67 -20.90
C LYS A 217 0.33 -1.11 -19.45
N TRP A 218 0.62 -0.14 -18.58
CA TRP A 218 0.50 -0.30 -17.14
C TRP A 218 -0.93 -0.04 -16.67
N TYR A 219 -1.46 -0.97 -15.90
CA TYR A 219 -2.73 -0.86 -15.21
C TYR A 219 -2.44 -0.65 -13.73
N ILE A 220 -2.89 0.49 -13.21
CA ILE A 220 -2.73 0.85 -11.79
C ILE A 220 -4.10 1.10 -11.18
N ASN A 221 -4.25 0.81 -9.88
CA ASN A 221 -5.41 1.23 -9.13
C ASN A 221 -5.04 2.29 -8.08
N GLN A 222 -5.86 3.33 -8.02
CA GLN A 222 -5.86 4.36 -6.99
C GLN A 222 -7.20 4.30 -6.28
N GLY A 223 -7.19 4.19 -4.95
CA GLY A 223 -8.42 4.26 -4.17
C GLY A 223 -8.94 5.69 -4.01
N ASN A 224 -9.82 5.91 -3.04
CA ASN A 224 -10.55 7.18 -2.90
C ASN A 224 -9.77 8.28 -2.17
N THR A 225 -8.47 8.09 -1.88
CA THR A 225 -7.61 9.16 -1.35
C THR A 225 -7.25 10.19 -2.39
N GLY A 226 -7.60 10.00 -3.66
CA GLY A 226 -7.41 10.96 -4.75
C GLY A 226 -5.97 11.08 -5.24
N ALA A 227 -5.79 11.73 -6.39
CA ALA A 227 -4.48 11.93 -7.02
C ALA A 227 -4.55 13.05 -8.06
N LYS A 228 -3.45 13.76 -8.26
CA LYS A 228 -3.28 14.67 -9.40
C LYS A 228 -1.88 14.53 -9.97
N PHE A 229 -1.78 14.01 -11.17
CA PHE A 229 -0.50 13.75 -11.82
C PHE A 229 -0.53 14.18 -13.28
N THR A 230 0.65 14.49 -13.83
CA THR A 230 0.83 14.84 -15.24
C THR A 230 1.68 13.76 -15.91
N THR A 231 1.21 13.25 -17.03
CA THR A 231 1.92 12.26 -17.85
C THR A 231 3.00 12.93 -18.70
N ALA A 232 3.93 12.14 -19.23
CA ALA A 232 5.08 12.64 -19.99
C ALA A 232 4.69 13.43 -21.27
N ASP A 233 3.51 13.18 -21.84
CA ASP A 233 2.93 13.94 -22.96
C ASP A 233 2.24 15.25 -22.52
N GLY A 234 2.35 15.62 -21.24
CA GLY A 234 1.85 16.87 -20.68
C GLY A 234 0.38 16.83 -20.27
N LYS A 235 -0.30 15.67 -20.34
CA LYS A 235 -1.71 15.57 -19.94
C LYS A 235 -1.86 15.39 -18.43
N THR A 236 -2.67 16.25 -17.81
CA THR A 236 -2.97 16.15 -16.38
C THR A 236 -4.24 15.35 -16.12
N TYR A 237 -4.17 14.46 -15.15
CA TYR A 237 -5.28 13.66 -14.65
C TYR A 237 -5.56 14.02 -13.19
N SER A 238 -6.84 14.12 -12.86
CA SER A 238 -7.34 14.30 -11.50
C SER A 238 -8.21 13.11 -11.13
N ILE A 239 -7.95 12.55 -9.95
CA ILE A 239 -8.78 11.55 -9.29
C ILE A 239 -9.29 12.22 -8.01
N GLY A 240 -10.57 12.61 -8.02
CA GLY A 240 -11.23 13.18 -6.84
C GLY A 240 -11.66 12.10 -5.84
N GLY A 241 -12.09 12.52 -4.65
CA GLY A 241 -12.66 11.62 -3.66
C GLY A 241 -13.10 12.35 -2.39
N PRO A 242 -14.22 11.95 -1.76
CA PRO A 242 -14.68 12.61 -0.54
C PRO A 242 -13.89 12.22 0.71
N TYR A 243 -12.83 11.43 0.57
CA TYR A 243 -12.10 10.79 1.67
C TYR A 243 -10.83 11.57 2.04
N GLN A 244 -10.72 11.95 3.32
CA GLN A 244 -9.56 12.62 3.92
C GLN A 244 -9.27 12.08 5.35
N GLY A 245 -9.72 10.87 5.64
CA GLY A 245 -9.58 10.23 6.95
C GLY A 245 -8.41 9.26 7.00
N GLY A 246 -8.31 8.51 8.10
CA GLY A 246 -7.52 7.29 8.14
C GLY A 246 -6.02 7.45 8.30
N GLY A 247 -5.41 8.62 8.10
CA GLY A 247 -3.95 8.83 8.28
C GLY A 247 -3.22 8.96 6.95
N GLY A 248 -1.89 8.86 6.95
CA GLY A 248 -1.08 9.14 5.76
C GLY A 248 -1.07 10.62 5.36
N VAL A 249 -0.19 10.98 4.41
CA VAL A 249 -0.04 12.35 3.93
C VAL A 249 -0.84 12.55 2.64
N PHE A 250 -1.61 13.64 2.57
CA PHE A 250 -2.33 14.09 1.38
C PHE A 250 -1.65 15.35 0.84
N TYR A 251 -1.20 15.29 -0.41
CA TYR A 251 -0.46 16.33 -1.13
C TYR A 251 -1.39 17.27 -1.91
N ASN A 252 -2.57 16.79 -2.29
CA ASN A 252 -3.58 17.54 -3.03
C ASN A 252 -4.93 17.59 -2.30
N ASP A 253 -5.69 18.66 -2.47
CA ASP A 253 -7.06 18.79 -1.94
C ASP A 253 -8.04 17.98 -2.79
N ASN A 254 -8.36 16.76 -2.36
CA ASN A 254 -9.25 15.81 -3.08
C ASN A 254 -10.63 16.35 -3.45
N PHE A 255 -11.12 17.39 -2.77
CA PHE A 255 -12.41 17.99 -3.08
C PHE A 255 -12.34 19.00 -4.23
N LYS A 256 -11.13 19.42 -4.62
CA LYS A 256 -10.87 20.44 -5.65
C LYS A 256 -10.11 19.88 -6.86
N LEU A 257 -9.95 18.56 -6.92
CA LEU A 257 -9.36 17.83 -8.05
C LEU A 257 -10.40 17.52 -9.12
#